data_AF-A0A9E3XZJ2-F1
#
_entry.id   AF-A0A9E3XZJ2-F1
#
_cell.length_a   1.000
_cell.length_b   1.000
_cell.length_c   1.000
_cell.angle_alpha   90.00
_cell.angle_beta   90.00
_cell.angle_gamma   90.00
#
_symmetry.space_group_name_H-M   'P 1'
#
loop_
_entity.id
_entity.type
_entity.pdbx_description
1 polymer ?
#
loop_
_entity_poly.entity_id
_entity_poly.type
_entity_poly.pdbx_seq_one_letter_code
_entity_poly.pdbx_strand_id
1 'polypeptide(L)'
;GLQLEQMDAHTPRAEHFSFDSWRDATQHYQADVLRRQIETLRRLKYRPTGGFCFLAWNDAQPAVSWSVLDHERHPKLAYHAVADACRPVIVVADTLPAEVAAGDALALDVHVVNDLHHPLDDIRCTAALRWPGGGHQWAWTGSVPPDDCVRVGMVRFVVPDTAGELWLDLTLEHAETTATNRYTSRLASRVGD
;
A
#
# COMPACT_ATOMS: atom_id res chain seq x y z
N GLY A 1 -11.58 16.11 -15.25
CA GLY A 1 -10.91 16.54 -16.49
C GLY A 1 -9.42 16.36 -16.32
N LEU A 2 -8.68 16.23 -17.42
CA LEU A 2 -7.23 16.02 -17.41
C LEU A 2 -6.49 17.13 -16.65
N GLN A 3 -5.63 16.76 -15.70
CA GLN A 3 -4.79 17.68 -14.93
C GLN A 3 -3.32 17.42 -15.26
N LEU A 4 -2.91 17.90 -16.43
CA LEU A 4 -1.62 17.52 -17.01
C LEU A 4 -0.42 17.91 -16.14
N GLU A 5 -0.44 19.11 -15.54
CA GLU A 5 0.63 19.57 -14.64
C GLU A 5 0.78 18.68 -13.40
N GLN A 6 -0.34 18.25 -12.82
CA GLN A 6 -0.33 17.35 -11.64
C GLN A 6 0.17 15.95 -12.02
N MET A 7 -0.24 15.46 -13.19
CA MET A 7 0.26 14.18 -13.70
C MET A 7 1.75 14.25 -13.99
N ASP A 8 2.25 15.34 -14.59
CA ASP A 8 3.68 15.51 -14.86
C ASP A 8 4.52 15.65 -13.59
N ALA A 9 3.96 16.17 -12.49
CA ALA A 9 4.67 16.27 -11.21
C ALA A 9 4.94 14.91 -10.54
N HIS A 10 4.15 13.88 -10.87
CA HIS A 10 4.23 12.56 -10.24
C HIS A 10 4.61 11.43 -11.20
N THR A 11 4.28 11.60 -12.48
CA THR A 11 4.53 10.67 -13.59
C THR A 11 4.95 11.48 -14.82
N PRO A 12 6.17 12.05 -14.81
CA PRO A 12 6.60 12.98 -15.85
C PRO A 12 6.61 12.33 -17.23
N ARG A 13 5.86 12.88 -18.18
CA ARG A 13 5.79 12.34 -19.55
C ARG A 13 7.16 12.16 -20.20
N ALA A 14 8.09 13.06 -19.90
CA ALA A 14 9.45 13.06 -20.46
C ALA A 14 10.28 11.82 -20.06
N GLU A 15 9.89 11.10 -19.01
CA GLU A 15 10.58 9.88 -18.54
C GLU A 15 10.07 8.61 -19.24
N HIS A 16 9.06 8.72 -20.11
CA HIS A 16 8.44 7.58 -20.77
C HIS A 16 8.63 7.62 -22.29
N PHE A 17 9.18 6.54 -22.83
CA PHE A 17 9.48 6.42 -24.27
C PHE A 17 8.24 6.17 -25.15
N SER A 18 7.08 5.87 -24.55
CA SER A 18 5.83 5.62 -25.28
C SER A 18 4.60 6.03 -24.48
N PHE A 19 3.48 6.21 -25.19
CA PHE A 19 2.18 6.44 -24.57
C PHE A 19 1.77 5.29 -23.65
N ASP A 20 1.97 4.03 -24.07
CA ASP A 20 1.63 2.86 -23.25
C ASP A 20 2.42 2.85 -21.94
N SER A 21 3.72 3.15 -21.99
CA SER A 21 4.56 3.24 -20.78
C SER A 21 4.06 4.33 -19.83
N TRP A 22 3.69 5.49 -20.35
CA TRP A 22 3.15 6.59 -19.54
C TRP A 22 1.75 6.28 -19.00
N ARG A 23 0.89 5.64 -19.80
CA ARG A 23 -0.44 5.16 -19.38
C ARG A 23 -0.32 4.17 -18.23
N ASP A 24 0.59 3.22 -18.32
CA ASP A 24 0.77 2.20 -17.30
C ASP A 24 1.31 2.84 -16.00
N ALA A 25 2.30 3.75 -16.11
CA ALA A 25 2.83 4.50 -14.96
C ALA A 25 1.77 5.35 -14.26
N THR A 26 0.94 6.08 -15.01
CA THR A 26 -0.15 6.90 -14.44
C THR A 26 -1.23 6.04 -13.76
N GLN A 27 -1.55 4.87 -14.31
CA GLN A 27 -2.47 3.93 -13.68
C GLN A 27 -1.89 3.29 -12.40
N HIS A 28 -0.61 2.93 -12.40
CA HIS A 28 0.08 2.44 -11.20
C HIS A 28 0.09 3.51 -10.10
N TYR A 29 0.42 4.76 -10.45
CA TYR A 29 0.40 5.88 -9.51
C TYR A 29 -1.00 6.10 -8.91
N GLN A 30 -2.06 6.12 -9.73
CA GLN A 30 -3.44 6.22 -9.25
C GLN A 30 -3.79 5.08 -8.28
N ALA A 31 -3.42 3.84 -8.62
CA ALA A 31 -3.66 2.66 -7.81
C ALA A 31 -2.95 2.76 -6.44
N ASP A 32 -1.69 3.19 -6.44
CA ASP A 32 -0.90 3.33 -5.21
C ASP A 32 -1.42 4.45 -4.30
N VAL A 33 -1.79 5.60 -4.86
CA VAL A 33 -2.37 6.71 -4.08
C VAL A 33 -3.67 6.26 -3.41
N LEU A 34 -4.58 5.66 -4.17
CA LEU A 34 -5.86 5.19 -3.62
C LEU A 34 -5.67 4.09 -2.58
N ARG A 35 -4.82 3.09 -2.86
CA ARG A 35 -4.49 2.02 -1.91
C ARG A 35 -3.96 2.60 -0.61
N ARG A 36 -2.90 3.41 -0.66
CA ARG A 36 -2.25 3.97 0.55
C ARG A 36 -3.20 4.84 1.35
N GLN A 37 -4.04 5.63 0.69
CA GLN A 37 -5.03 6.47 1.37
C GLN A 37 -6.10 5.63 2.06
N ILE A 38 -6.65 4.62 1.39
CA ILE A 38 -7.66 3.73 1.95
C ILE A 38 -7.08 2.95 3.15
N GLU A 39 -5.90 2.35 2.99
CA GLU A 39 -5.22 1.62 4.07
C GLU A 39 -4.98 2.52 5.30
N THR A 40 -4.52 3.76 5.08
CA THR A 40 -4.30 4.74 6.16
C THR A 40 -5.61 5.08 6.87
N LEU A 41 -6.68 5.35 6.11
CA LEU A 41 -7.98 5.70 6.68
C LEU A 41 -8.60 4.52 7.45
N ARG A 42 -8.43 3.29 6.96
CA ARG A 42 -8.86 2.07 7.67
C ARG A 42 -8.01 1.76 8.91
N ARG A 43 -6.74 2.15 8.94
CA ARG A 43 -5.91 2.05 10.15
C ARG A 43 -6.35 3.04 11.24
N LEU A 44 -6.83 4.21 10.83
CA LEU A 44 -7.36 5.25 11.73
C LEU A 44 -8.84 5.02 12.12
N LYS A 45 -9.34 3.79 11.94
CA LYS A 45 -10.74 3.42 12.15
C LYS A 45 -11.25 3.85 13.53
N TYR A 46 -12.35 4.57 13.49
CA TYR A 46 -13.05 5.24 14.59
C TYR A 46 -12.26 6.27 15.40
N ARG A 47 -10.98 6.54 15.05
CA ARG A 47 -10.10 7.48 15.76
C ARG A 47 -9.08 8.14 14.81
N PRO A 48 -9.43 9.22 14.10
CA PRO A 48 -10.72 9.93 14.07
C PRO A 48 -11.64 9.51 12.91
N THR A 49 -11.28 8.47 12.14
CA THR A 49 -11.91 8.20 10.84
C THR A 49 -13.15 7.30 10.97
N GLY A 50 -14.31 7.79 10.53
CA GLY A 50 -15.55 6.99 10.46
C GLY A 50 -15.78 6.24 9.13
N GLY A 51 -14.93 6.47 8.13
CA GLY A 51 -15.04 5.88 6.80
C GLY A 51 -14.32 6.73 5.74
N PHE A 52 -14.47 6.37 4.48
CA PHE A 52 -13.89 7.11 3.36
C PHE A 52 -14.81 7.09 2.14
N CYS A 53 -14.62 8.07 1.27
CA CYS A 53 -15.12 8.09 -0.09
C CYS A 53 -13.96 8.52 -0.99
N PHE A 54 -13.94 8.02 -2.22
CA PHE A 54 -12.97 8.48 -3.22
C PHE A 54 -13.69 8.94 -4.47
N LEU A 55 -13.06 9.87 -5.18
CA LEU A 55 -13.48 10.30 -6.50
C LEU A 55 -12.55 9.62 -7.52
N ALA A 56 -13.02 8.89 -8.54
CA ALA A 56 -14.42 8.60 -8.89
C ALA A 56 -14.64 7.10 -9.16
N TRP A 57 -15.88 6.64 -9.07
CA TRP A 57 -16.23 5.26 -9.39
C TRP A 57 -16.13 4.96 -10.89
N ASN A 58 -16.86 5.70 -11.73
CA ASN A 58 -16.90 5.47 -13.18
C ASN A 58 -17.03 6.77 -13.98
N ASP A 59 -16.62 6.72 -15.24
CA ASP A 59 -16.89 7.80 -16.20
C ASP A 59 -18.27 7.68 -16.86
N ALA A 60 -18.89 8.82 -17.17
CA ALA A 60 -20.12 8.89 -17.95
C ALA A 60 -19.89 8.96 -19.47
N GLN A 61 -18.68 9.32 -19.90
CA GLN A 61 -18.27 9.49 -21.29
C GLN A 61 -16.75 9.29 -21.41
N PRO A 62 -16.19 9.07 -22.63
CA PRO A 62 -14.74 8.95 -22.80
C PRO A 62 -13.99 10.13 -22.18
N ALA A 63 -13.09 9.86 -21.22
CA ALA A 63 -12.34 10.89 -20.52
C ALA A 63 -11.04 10.36 -19.92
N VAL A 64 -10.04 11.25 -19.81
CA VAL A 64 -8.97 11.06 -18.83
C VAL A 64 -9.43 11.71 -17.52
N SER A 65 -9.70 10.86 -16.53
CA SER A 65 -10.33 11.26 -15.27
C SER A 65 -9.81 10.42 -14.09
N TRP A 66 -10.31 10.75 -12.90
CA TRP A 66 -10.04 10.04 -11.64
C TRP A 66 -10.86 8.75 -11.46
N SER A 67 -11.65 8.35 -12.45
CA SER A 67 -12.46 7.13 -12.38
C SER A 67 -11.58 5.88 -12.21
N VAL A 68 -12.08 4.88 -11.49
CA VAL A 68 -11.45 3.54 -11.47
C VAL A 68 -12.01 2.61 -12.54
N LEU A 69 -13.22 2.90 -13.04
CA LEU A 69 -13.85 2.26 -14.20
C LEU A 69 -13.97 3.28 -15.34
N ASP A 70 -13.58 2.91 -16.55
CA ASP A 70 -13.77 3.78 -17.70
C ASP A 70 -15.27 3.89 -18.10
N HIS A 71 -15.52 4.64 -19.17
CA HIS A 71 -16.87 4.88 -19.69
C HIS A 71 -17.59 3.60 -20.20
N GLU A 72 -16.84 2.56 -20.54
CA GLU A 72 -17.35 1.24 -20.95
C GLU A 72 -17.37 0.24 -19.79
N ARG A 73 -16.95 0.67 -18.59
CA ARG A 73 -16.83 -0.15 -17.36
C ARG A 73 -15.65 -1.13 -17.38
N HIS A 74 -14.65 -0.89 -18.23
CA HIS A 74 -13.39 -1.62 -18.10
C HIS A 74 -12.64 -1.13 -16.85
N PRO A 75 -12.14 -2.06 -16.01
CA PRO A 75 -11.39 -1.71 -14.81
C PRO A 75 -10.01 -1.16 -15.17
N LYS A 76 -9.64 -0.04 -14.54
CA LYS A 76 -8.26 0.42 -14.45
C LYS A 76 -7.54 -0.33 -13.32
N LEU A 77 -6.20 -0.25 -13.27
CA LEU A 77 -5.43 -0.87 -12.18
C LEU A 77 -5.90 -0.44 -10.79
N ALA A 78 -6.30 0.82 -10.66
CA ALA A 78 -6.84 1.38 -9.42
C ALA A 78 -8.13 0.70 -8.93
N TYR A 79 -8.95 0.13 -9.82
CA TYR A 79 -10.14 -0.62 -9.42
C TYR A 79 -9.78 -1.83 -8.55
N HIS A 80 -8.78 -2.60 -8.99
CA HIS A 80 -8.31 -3.77 -8.27
C HIS A 80 -7.64 -3.38 -6.95
N ALA A 81 -6.80 -2.33 -6.96
CA ALA A 81 -6.17 -1.83 -5.75
C ALA A 81 -7.19 -1.34 -4.71
N VAL A 82 -8.25 -0.65 -5.13
CA VAL A 82 -9.36 -0.27 -4.25
C VAL A 82 -10.08 -1.50 -3.72
N ALA A 83 -10.40 -2.47 -4.58
CA ALA A 83 -11.08 -3.70 -4.17
C ALA A 83 -10.27 -4.49 -3.12
N ASP A 84 -8.95 -4.60 -3.31
CA ASP A 84 -8.06 -5.28 -2.38
C ASP A 84 -7.90 -4.50 -1.07
N ALA A 85 -7.74 -3.18 -1.13
CA ALA A 85 -7.70 -2.33 0.05
C ALA A 85 -9.04 -2.28 0.83
N CYS A 86 -10.15 -2.66 0.20
CA CYS A 86 -11.47 -2.77 0.80
C CYS A 86 -11.87 -4.20 1.20
N ARG A 87 -10.94 -5.17 1.16
CA ARG A 87 -11.22 -6.53 1.65
C ARG A 87 -11.65 -6.49 3.12
N PRO A 88 -12.58 -7.36 3.56
CA PRO A 88 -13.05 -7.38 4.95
C PRO A 88 -11.92 -7.48 5.97
N VAL A 89 -10.87 -8.24 5.63
CA VAL A 89 -9.66 -8.37 6.45
C VAL A 89 -8.44 -7.94 5.63
N ILE A 90 -7.66 -7.01 6.17
CA ILE A 90 -6.38 -6.57 5.56
C ILE A 90 -5.28 -6.49 6.62
N VAL A 91 -4.04 -6.68 6.17
CA VAL A 91 -2.82 -6.41 6.94
C VAL A 91 -2.12 -5.21 6.32
N VAL A 92 -1.75 -4.22 7.15
CA VAL A 92 -1.18 -2.95 6.69
C VAL A 92 -0.03 -2.53 7.59
N ALA A 93 0.95 -1.82 7.03
CA ALA A 93 2.00 -1.16 7.80
C ALA A 93 1.81 0.36 7.81
N ASP A 94 2.48 1.04 8.73
CA ASP A 94 2.80 2.46 8.58
C ASP A 94 3.48 2.73 7.23
N THR A 95 3.35 3.98 6.76
CA THR A 95 3.88 4.39 5.46
C THR A 95 5.39 4.18 5.39
N LEU A 96 5.81 3.24 4.55
CA LEU A 96 7.19 3.14 4.09
C LEU A 96 7.44 4.28 3.09
N PRO A 97 8.46 5.14 3.31
CA PRO A 97 8.84 6.17 2.35
C PRO A 97 9.16 5.56 0.98
N ALA A 98 8.96 6.31 -0.11
CA ALA A 98 9.26 5.82 -1.46
C ALA A 98 10.76 5.66 -1.71
N GLU A 99 11.58 6.41 -0.96
CA GLU A 99 13.03 6.35 -0.96
C GLU A 99 13.53 6.48 0.48
N VAL A 100 14.53 5.68 0.83
CA VAL A 100 15.17 5.68 2.16
C VAL A 100 16.69 5.70 2.00
N ALA A 101 17.38 6.37 2.92
CA ALA A 101 18.84 6.51 2.87
C ALA A 101 19.52 5.48 3.78
N ALA A 102 20.68 4.98 3.35
CA ALA A 102 21.48 4.05 4.14
C ALA A 102 21.82 4.60 5.54
N GLY A 103 21.53 3.82 6.58
CA GLY A 103 21.71 4.19 7.98
C GLY A 103 20.50 4.84 8.65
N ASP A 104 19.41 5.16 7.92
CA ASP A 104 18.16 5.64 8.52
C ASP A 104 17.59 4.56 9.46
N ALA A 105 17.12 4.97 10.64
CA ALA A 105 16.43 4.09 11.56
C ALA A 105 14.92 4.20 11.34
N LEU A 106 14.29 3.11 10.91
CA LEU A 106 12.85 3.06 10.63
C LEU A 106 12.13 2.15 11.62
N ALA A 107 10.93 2.59 11.97
CA ALA A 107 9.99 1.93 12.85
C ALA A 107 8.60 2.00 12.21
N LEU A 108 8.08 0.87 11.76
CA LEU A 108 6.78 0.80 11.09
C LEU A 108 5.85 -0.12 11.90
N ASP A 109 4.76 0.43 12.42
CA ASP A 109 3.75 -0.37 13.08
C ASP A 109 2.95 -1.19 12.06
N VAL A 110 2.74 -2.46 12.37
CA VAL A 110 1.92 -3.38 11.58
C VAL A 110 0.57 -3.54 12.25
N HIS A 111 -0.49 -3.41 11.47
CA HIS A 111 -1.86 -3.46 11.92
C HIS A 111 -2.66 -4.48 11.11
N VAL A 112 -3.66 -5.05 11.76
CA VAL A 112 -4.69 -5.86 11.10
C VAL A 112 -6.02 -5.15 11.27
N VAL A 113 -6.72 -4.96 10.16
CA VAL A 113 -8.09 -4.44 10.14
C VAL A 113 -9.03 -5.62 9.94
N ASN A 114 -10.03 -5.75 10.81
CA ASN A 114 -11.10 -6.73 10.73
C ASN A 114 -12.44 -5.99 10.62
N ASP A 115 -13.07 -6.00 9.45
CA ASP A 115 -14.43 -5.48 9.24
C ASP A 115 -15.50 -6.55 9.39
N LEU A 116 -15.14 -7.79 9.77
CA LEU A 116 -16.12 -8.84 10.03
C LEU A 116 -16.82 -8.60 11.38
N HIS A 117 -18.03 -9.16 11.52
CA HIS A 117 -18.82 -9.07 12.76
C HIS A 117 -18.44 -10.15 13.80
N HIS A 118 -17.40 -10.93 13.55
CA HIS A 118 -16.84 -11.91 14.48
C HIS A 118 -15.34 -11.66 14.67
N PRO A 119 -14.77 -12.08 15.81
CA PRO A 119 -13.34 -11.92 16.05
C PRO A 119 -12.52 -12.80 15.09
N LEU A 120 -11.26 -12.42 14.93
CA LEU A 120 -10.20 -13.28 14.39
C LEU A 120 -9.31 -13.67 15.57
N ASP A 121 -9.48 -14.88 16.07
CA ASP A 121 -8.66 -15.43 17.16
C ASP A 121 -7.46 -16.20 16.60
N ASP A 122 -6.40 -16.34 17.37
CA ASP A 122 -5.20 -17.11 16.99
C ASP A 122 -4.61 -16.72 15.62
N ILE A 123 -4.66 -15.42 15.28
CA ILE A 123 -4.04 -14.93 14.06
C ILE A 123 -2.53 -15.11 14.12
N ARG A 124 -1.91 -15.34 12.96
CA ARG A 124 -0.46 -15.27 12.78
C ARG A 124 -0.13 -14.22 11.73
N CYS A 125 0.50 -13.14 12.15
CA CYS A 125 0.98 -12.10 11.24
C CYS A 125 2.50 -12.23 11.08
N THR A 126 2.99 -12.28 9.85
CA THR A 126 4.42 -12.26 9.53
C THR A 126 4.74 -11.04 8.69
N ALA A 127 5.95 -10.51 8.89
CA ALA A 127 6.52 -9.46 8.07
C ALA A 127 7.89 -9.93 7.58
N ALA A 128 8.12 -9.93 6.26
CA ALA A 128 9.40 -10.26 5.66
C ALA A 128 9.95 -9.01 4.94
N LEU A 129 11.02 -8.45 5.50
CA LEU A 129 11.78 -7.37 4.89
C LEU A 129 12.93 -7.97 4.07
N ARG A 130 13.08 -7.56 2.82
CA ARG A 130 14.08 -8.09 1.89
C ARG A 130 14.79 -6.95 1.16
N TRP A 131 16.07 -7.12 0.88
CA TRP A 131 16.89 -6.20 0.09
C TRP A 131 18.02 -6.96 -0.61
N PRO A 132 18.75 -6.36 -1.55
CA PRO A 132 19.91 -6.99 -2.16
C PRO A 132 20.95 -7.41 -1.11
N GLY A 133 21.16 -8.73 -0.98
CA GLY A 133 22.16 -9.29 -0.06
C GLY A 133 21.63 -9.60 1.36
N GLY A 134 20.36 -9.38 1.67
CA GLY A 134 19.85 -9.70 3.00
C GLY A 134 18.34 -9.61 3.18
N GLY A 135 17.92 -9.90 4.40
CA GLY A 135 16.54 -9.83 4.81
C GLY A 135 16.38 -10.00 6.32
N HIS A 136 15.19 -9.70 6.80
CA HIS A 136 14.79 -9.95 8.18
C HIS A 136 13.31 -10.33 8.23
N GLN A 137 12.93 -11.14 9.20
CA GLN A 137 11.55 -11.57 9.35
C GLN A 137 11.07 -11.42 10.79
N TRP A 138 9.83 -10.97 10.94
CA TRP A 138 9.10 -10.93 12.19
C TRP A 138 7.87 -11.83 12.12
N ALA A 139 7.41 -12.27 13.29
CA ALA A 139 6.16 -12.98 13.44
C ALA A 139 5.49 -12.55 14.76
N TRP A 140 4.18 -12.35 14.70
CA TRP A 140 3.34 -12.00 15.83
C TRP A 140 2.09 -12.87 15.82
N THR A 141 1.53 -13.10 17.00
CA THR A 141 0.24 -13.76 17.16
C THR A 141 -0.67 -12.93 18.06
N GLY A 142 -1.98 -13.17 17.98
CA GLY A 142 -2.94 -12.45 18.80
C GLY A 142 -4.37 -12.67 18.34
N SER A 143 -5.24 -11.75 18.74
CA SER A 143 -6.63 -11.69 18.27
C SER A 143 -6.98 -10.28 17.80
N VAL A 144 -7.95 -10.20 16.90
CA VAL A 144 -8.49 -8.94 16.38
C VAL A 144 -10.00 -8.94 16.61
N PRO A 145 -10.54 -8.01 17.41
CA PRO A 145 -11.98 -7.93 17.67
C PRO A 145 -12.79 -7.74 16.37
N PRO A 146 -14.10 -8.02 16.41
CA PRO A 146 -15.02 -7.62 15.34
C PRO A 146 -14.93 -6.12 15.08
N ASP A 147 -15.03 -5.74 13.81
CA ASP A 147 -15.15 -4.33 13.40
C ASP A 147 -14.04 -3.40 13.95
N ASP A 148 -12.81 -3.90 14.12
CA ASP A 148 -11.72 -3.17 14.78
C ASP A 148 -10.42 -3.16 13.96
N CYS A 149 -9.49 -2.28 14.35
CA CYS A 149 -8.13 -2.24 13.84
C CYS A 149 -7.14 -2.35 15.00
N VAL A 150 -6.33 -3.41 15.00
CA VAL A 150 -5.38 -3.70 16.07
C VAL A 150 -3.95 -3.59 15.54
N ARG A 151 -3.10 -2.89 16.29
CA ARG A 151 -1.65 -2.91 16.13
C ARG A 151 -1.11 -4.27 16.61
N VAL A 152 -0.67 -5.12 15.69
CA VAL A 152 -0.21 -6.48 15.98
C VAL A 152 1.29 -6.57 16.26
N GLY A 153 2.07 -5.60 15.78
CA GLY A 153 3.51 -5.63 15.91
C GLY A 153 4.19 -4.41 15.33
N MET A 154 5.52 -4.44 15.30
CA MET A 154 6.32 -3.36 14.76
C MET A 154 7.59 -3.87 14.12
N VAL A 155 7.85 -3.41 12.90
CA VAL A 155 9.08 -3.65 12.15
C VAL A 155 10.07 -2.55 12.53
N ARG A 156 11.23 -2.93 13.10
CA ARG A 156 12.35 -2.02 13.41
C ARG A 156 13.58 -2.47 12.64
N PHE A 157 14.18 -1.57 11.88
CA PHE A 157 15.42 -1.85 11.17
C PHE A 157 16.21 -0.57 10.91
N VAL A 158 17.50 -0.75 10.67
CA VAL A 158 18.36 0.28 10.09
C VAL A 158 18.48 -0.01 8.60
N VAL A 159 18.28 0.99 7.76
CA VAL A 159 18.32 0.85 6.31
C VAL A 159 19.72 0.36 5.90
N PRO A 160 19.82 -0.76 5.14
CA PRO A 160 21.09 -1.35 4.77
C PRO A 160 21.88 -0.43 3.83
N ASP A 161 23.21 -0.46 3.94
CA ASP A 161 24.10 0.26 3.03
C ASP A 161 24.28 -0.51 1.72
N THR A 162 23.23 -0.52 0.91
CA THR A 162 23.19 -1.12 -0.42
C THR A 162 22.26 -0.32 -1.32
N ALA A 163 22.57 -0.29 -2.62
CA ALA A 163 21.67 0.28 -3.62
C ALA A 163 20.69 -0.79 -4.12
N GLY A 164 19.47 -0.37 -4.44
CA GLY A 164 18.45 -1.26 -5.02
C GLY A 164 17.06 -0.96 -4.48
N GLU A 165 16.28 -2.01 -4.27
CA GLU A 165 14.91 -1.92 -3.77
C GLU A 165 14.79 -2.68 -2.44
N LEU A 166 13.95 -2.14 -1.56
CA LEU A 166 13.56 -2.71 -0.29
C LEU A 166 12.13 -3.20 -0.44
N TRP A 167 11.87 -4.46 -0.09
CA TRP A 167 10.53 -5.04 -0.11
C TRP A 167 10.10 -5.38 1.31
N LEU A 168 8.91 -4.94 1.71
CA LEU A 168 8.24 -5.36 2.94
C LEU A 168 6.98 -6.13 2.56
N ASP A 169 7.03 -7.44 2.75
CA ASP A 169 5.90 -8.35 2.57
C ASP A 169 5.23 -8.62 3.91
N LEU A 170 3.92 -8.47 3.96
CA LEU A 170 3.09 -8.80 5.11
C LEU A 170 2.17 -9.97 4.76
N THR A 171 2.04 -10.91 5.67
CA THR A 171 1.10 -12.03 5.56
C THR A 171 0.38 -12.22 6.87
N LEU A 172 -0.94 -12.20 6.84
CA LEU A 172 -1.83 -12.59 7.92
C LEU A 172 -2.43 -13.95 7.60
N GLU A 173 -2.28 -14.89 8.51
CA GLU A 173 -2.86 -16.23 8.46
C GLU A 173 -3.89 -16.39 9.60
N HIS A 174 -5.08 -16.86 9.25
CA HIS A 174 -6.15 -17.27 10.15
C HIS A 174 -6.86 -18.49 9.54
N ALA A 175 -7.55 -19.30 10.33
CA ALA A 175 -8.17 -20.54 9.86
C ALA A 175 -9.12 -20.34 8.66
N GLU A 176 -9.81 -19.20 8.61
CA GLU A 176 -10.83 -18.90 7.61
C GLU A 176 -10.36 -17.87 6.56
N THR A 177 -9.23 -17.20 6.77
CA THR A 177 -8.80 -16.12 5.89
C THR A 177 -7.30 -15.94 5.85
N THR A 178 -6.81 -15.48 4.71
CA THR A 178 -5.43 -15.03 4.54
C THR A 178 -5.47 -13.67 3.87
N ALA A 179 -4.66 -12.74 4.40
CA ALA A 179 -4.48 -11.43 3.79
C ALA A 179 -2.99 -11.17 3.59
N THR A 180 -2.64 -10.53 2.48
CA THR A 180 -1.26 -10.17 2.17
C THR A 180 -1.17 -8.72 1.75
N ASN A 181 -0.01 -8.11 1.97
CA ASN A 181 0.28 -6.77 1.47
C ASN A 181 1.78 -6.62 1.19
N ARG A 182 2.13 -5.77 0.23
CA ARG A 182 3.53 -5.48 -0.13
C ARG A 182 3.75 -3.98 -0.26
N TYR A 183 4.80 -3.52 0.39
CA TYR A 183 5.36 -2.18 0.22
C TYR A 183 6.75 -2.26 -0.37
N THR A 184 7.10 -1.25 -1.17
CA THR A 184 8.44 -1.13 -1.75
C THR A 184 8.99 0.27 -1.53
N SER A 185 10.31 0.35 -1.42
CA SER A 185 11.07 1.61 -1.34
C SER A 185 12.36 1.47 -2.13
N ARG A 186 12.82 2.56 -2.74
CA ARG A 186 14.18 2.64 -3.28
C ARG A 186 15.19 2.81 -2.14
N LEU A 187 16.30 2.10 -2.23
CA LEU A 187 17.45 2.23 -1.37
C LEU A 187 18.47 3.16 -2.04
N ALA A 188 18.74 4.31 -1.43
CA ALA A 188 19.83 5.19 -1.82
C ALA A 188 21.09 4.81 -1.04
N SER A 189 22.16 4.44 -1.77
CA SER A 189 23.48 4.24 -1.17
C SER A 189 23.98 5.53 -0.55
N ARG A 190 24.73 5.46 0.55
CA ARG A 190 25.48 6.61 1.03
C ARG A 190 26.44 7.07 -0.07
N VAL A 191 26.33 8.33 -0.49
CA VAL A 191 27.40 8.98 -1.24
C VAL A 191 28.56 9.09 -0.25
N GLY A 192 29.69 8.45 -0.55
CA GLY A 192 30.85 8.45 0.33
C GLY A 192 31.31 9.88 0.65
N ASP A 193 31.62 10.12 1.94
CA ASP A 193 32.37 11.29 2.40
C ASP A 193 33.82 11.28 1.87
#